data_AF-A0A2N9VQU8-F1
#
_entry.id   AF-A0A2N9VQU8-F1
#
_cell.length_a   1.000
_cell.length_b   1.000
_cell.length_c   1.000
_cell.angle_alpha   90.00
_cell.angle_beta   90.00
_cell.angle_gamma   90.00
#
_symmetry.space_group_name_H-M   'P 1'
#
loop_
_entity.id
_entity.type
_entity.pdbx_description
1 polymer ?
#
loop_
_entity_poly.entity_id
_entity_poly.type
_entity_poly.pdbx_seq_one_letter_code
_entity_poly.pdbx_strand_id
1 'polypeptide(L)'
;MAAALSACTTTGGASESQVISDARGLVTISYQCQDALGREPHYSAIDSSETILKTLGKSSDDADRIVRGWLKDVIAGPKQPSDLDAKTCKDRLLTLAEKVRRGYEALKARN
;
A
#
# COMPACT_ATOMS: atom_id res chain seq x y z
N MET A 1 27.48 40.87 2.18
CA MET A 1 26.13 40.49 1.72
C MET A 1 25.93 39.01 1.99
N ALA A 2 25.26 38.69 3.08
CA ALA A 2 24.80 37.34 3.39
C ALA A 2 23.29 37.34 3.22
N ALA A 3 22.79 36.50 2.32
CA ALA A 3 21.40 36.07 2.32
C ALA A 3 21.44 34.61 1.87
N ALA A 4 21.32 33.74 2.88
CA ALA A 4 21.28 32.31 2.72
C ALA A 4 20.16 31.95 1.76
N LEU A 5 20.52 31.25 0.67
CA LEU A 5 19.58 30.50 -0.14
C LEU A 5 19.08 29.38 0.76
N SER A 6 17.94 29.59 1.42
CA SER A 6 17.13 28.50 1.94
C SER A 6 16.73 27.64 0.76
N ALA A 7 17.55 26.63 0.48
CA ALA A 7 17.12 25.46 -0.25
C ALA A 7 15.88 24.95 0.46
N CYS A 8 14.72 25.18 -0.17
CA CYS A 8 13.49 24.53 0.21
C CYS A 8 13.67 23.07 -0.19
N THR A 9 14.32 22.28 0.67
CA THR A 9 14.22 20.84 0.61
C THR A 9 12.77 20.56 0.91
N THR A 10 11.96 20.35 -0.13
CA THR A 10 10.68 19.68 0.03
C THR A 10 11.03 18.27 0.50
N THR A 11 11.21 18.11 1.81
CA THR A 11 11.18 16.83 2.49
C THR A 11 9.72 16.37 2.42
N GLY A 12 9.27 16.04 1.21
CA GLY A 12 8.02 15.35 0.94
C GLY A 12 8.15 13.94 1.50
N GLY A 13 8.17 13.84 2.83
CA GLY A 13 8.03 12.56 3.49
C GLY A 13 6.68 11.99 3.12
N ALA A 14 6.65 10.68 2.88
CA ALA A 14 5.39 9.97 2.80
C ALA A 14 4.57 10.31 4.05
N SER A 15 3.36 10.84 3.86
CA SER A 15 2.40 11.02 4.94
C SER A 15 1.78 9.67 5.28
N GLU A 16 1.28 9.51 6.50
CA GLU A 16 0.56 8.29 6.91
C GLU A 16 -0.59 7.97 5.94
N SER A 17 -1.34 8.99 5.51
CA SER A 17 -2.41 8.86 4.53
C SER A 17 -1.92 8.32 3.18
N GLN A 18 -0.73 8.72 2.73
CA GLN A 18 -0.15 8.21 1.49
C GLN A 18 0.21 6.72 1.63
N VAL A 19 0.84 6.34 2.75
CA VAL A 19 1.21 4.94 3.01
C VAL A 19 -0.02 4.04 3.13
N ILE A 20 -1.08 4.52 3.79
CA ILE A 20 -2.37 3.82 3.87
C ILE A 20 -3.00 3.67 2.47
N SER A 21 -2.95 4.72 1.65
CA SER A 21 -3.45 4.67 0.27
C SER A 21 -2.67 3.66 -0.59
N ASP A 22 -1.35 3.65 -0.48
CA ASP A 22 -0.50 2.70 -1.21
C ASP A 22 -0.74 1.25 -0.73
N ALA A 23 -0.93 1.03 0.57
CA ALA A 23 -1.28 -0.27 1.15
C ALA A 23 -2.66 -0.76 0.66
N ARG A 24 -3.66 0.12 0.62
CA ARG A 24 -4.97 -0.18 0.00
C ARG A 24 -4.80 -0.55 -1.48
N GLY A 25 -3.94 0.17 -2.21
CA GLY A 25 -3.59 -0.13 -3.59
C GLY A 25 -2.98 -1.53 -3.74
N LEU A 26 -2.08 -1.91 -2.84
CA LEU A 26 -1.45 -3.22 -2.82
C LEU A 26 -2.49 -4.35 -2.64
N VAL A 27 -3.42 -4.21 -1.70
CA VAL A 27 -4.54 -5.16 -1.49
C VAL A 27 -5.44 -5.26 -2.73
N THR A 28 -5.72 -4.12 -3.36
CA THR A 28 -6.59 -4.04 -4.54
C THR A 28 -5.97 -4.77 -5.73
N ILE A 29 -4.70 -4.47 -6.04
CA ILE A 29 -4.00 -5.10 -7.17
C ILE A 29 -3.75 -6.59 -6.89
N SER A 30 -3.44 -6.97 -5.65
CA SER A 30 -3.22 -8.38 -5.33
C SER A 30 -4.50 -9.20 -5.48
N TYR A 31 -5.66 -8.64 -5.14
CA TYR A 31 -6.95 -9.27 -5.41
C TYR A 31 -7.22 -9.41 -6.91
N GLN A 32 -7.01 -8.35 -7.69
CA GLN A 32 -7.22 -8.36 -9.14
C GLN A 32 -6.29 -9.35 -9.87
N CYS A 33 -5.08 -9.55 -9.34
CA CYS A 33 -4.08 -10.44 -9.90
C CYS A 33 -4.14 -11.86 -9.36
N GLN A 34 -5.13 -12.19 -8.53
CA GLN A 34 -5.22 -13.49 -7.87
C GLN A 34 -5.35 -14.65 -8.86
N ASP A 35 -6.06 -14.45 -9.98
CA ASP A 35 -6.23 -15.48 -11.00
C ASP A 35 -4.94 -15.72 -11.80
N ALA A 36 -4.14 -14.67 -11.99
CA ALA A 36 -2.89 -14.72 -12.76
C ALA A 36 -1.68 -15.20 -11.94
N LEU A 37 -1.63 -14.88 -10.64
CA LEU A 37 -0.49 -15.15 -9.77
C LEU A 37 -0.77 -16.15 -8.63
N GLY A 38 -2.02 -16.58 -8.49
CA GLY A 38 -2.48 -17.37 -7.35
C GLY A 38 -2.79 -16.50 -6.12
N ARG A 39 -3.18 -17.17 -5.03
CA ARG A 39 -3.70 -16.53 -3.82
C ARG A 39 -2.62 -16.04 -2.85
N GLU A 40 -1.41 -16.57 -2.96
CA GLU A 40 -0.33 -16.30 -2.00
C GLU A 40 0.10 -14.82 -1.99
N PRO A 41 0.32 -14.15 -3.14
CA PRO A 41 0.57 -12.71 -3.16
C PRO A 41 -0.56 -11.86 -2.58
N HIS A 42 -1.80 -12.36 -2.63
CA HIS A 42 -2.96 -11.68 -2.05
C HIS A 42 -2.96 -11.71 -0.52
N TYR A 43 -2.73 -12.89 0.07
CA TYR A 43 -2.64 -13.01 1.53
C TYR A 43 -1.47 -12.21 2.09
N SER A 44 -0.30 -12.27 1.44
CA SER A 44 0.87 -11.48 1.82
C SER A 44 0.62 -9.97 1.78
N ALA A 45 -0.19 -9.48 0.83
CA ALA A 45 -0.59 -8.08 0.75
C ALA A 45 -1.53 -7.66 1.88
N ILE A 46 -2.45 -8.54 2.30
CA ILE A 46 -3.36 -8.33 3.44
C ILE A 46 -2.53 -8.21 4.72
N ASP A 47 -1.69 -9.20 5.02
CA ASP A 47 -0.88 -9.25 6.24
C ASP A 47 0.06 -8.04 6.35
N SER A 48 0.69 -7.67 5.22
CA SER A 48 1.56 -6.49 5.15
C SER A 48 0.78 -5.20 5.45
N SER A 49 -0.42 -5.07 4.89
CA SER A 49 -1.26 -3.89 5.07
C SER A 49 -1.77 -3.76 6.51
N GLU A 50 -2.15 -4.86 7.14
CA GLU A 50 -2.49 -4.87 8.56
C GLU A 50 -1.29 -4.47 9.44
N THR A 51 -0.11 -5.01 9.13
CA THR A 51 1.13 -4.69 9.87
C THR A 51 1.41 -3.19 9.82
N ILE A 52 1.26 -2.58 8.65
CA ILE A 52 1.41 -1.13 8.48
C ILE A 52 0.42 -0.37 9.35
N LEU A 53 -0.87 -0.72 9.29
CA LEU A 53 -1.90 -0.06 10.09
C LEU A 53 -1.63 -0.17 11.60
N LYS A 54 -1.17 -1.35 12.06
CA LYS A 54 -0.78 -1.58 13.45
C LYS A 54 0.38 -0.68 13.86
N THR A 55 1.41 -0.55 13.01
CA THR A 55 2.54 0.36 13.27
C THR A 55 2.12 1.83 13.28
N LEU A 56 1.09 2.20 12.52
CA LEU A 56 0.47 3.54 12.55
C LEU A 56 -0.51 3.73 13.73
N GLY A 57 -0.44 2.86 14.74
CA GLY A 57 -1.19 2.99 15.98
C GLY A 57 -2.62 2.46 15.94
N LYS A 58 -3.03 1.73 14.89
CA LYS A 58 -4.32 1.01 14.91
C LYS A 58 -4.23 -0.24 15.79
N SER A 59 -5.31 -0.55 16.49
CA SER A 59 -5.43 -1.85 17.15
C SER A 59 -5.49 -2.97 16.11
N SER A 60 -5.22 -4.21 16.52
CA SER A 60 -5.35 -5.37 15.63
C SER A 60 -6.75 -5.49 15.04
N ASP A 61 -7.79 -5.28 15.85
CA ASP A 61 -9.19 -5.35 15.42
C ASP A 61 -9.55 -4.23 14.42
N ASP A 62 -9.03 -3.03 14.65
CA ASP A 62 -9.24 -1.91 13.73
C ASP A 62 -8.51 -2.14 12.41
N ALA A 63 -7.28 -2.65 12.45
CA ALA A 63 -6.50 -2.97 11.25
C ALA A 63 -7.19 -4.04 10.39
N ASP A 64 -7.61 -5.16 10.99
CA ASP A 64 -8.37 -6.22 10.30
C ASP A 64 -9.69 -5.65 9.73
N ARG A 65 -10.46 -4.90 10.53
CA ARG A 65 -11.72 -4.29 10.09
C ARG A 65 -11.51 -3.36 8.88
N ILE A 66 -10.46 -2.56 8.89
CA ILE A 66 -10.12 -1.64 7.79
C ILE A 66 -9.76 -2.43 6.53
N VAL A 67 -8.85 -3.40 6.62
CA VAL A 67 -8.39 -4.18 5.45
C VAL A 67 -9.54 -5.01 4.87
N ARG A 68 -10.37 -5.63 5.71
CA ARG A 68 -11.62 -6.28 5.27
C ARG A 68 -12.58 -5.31 4.61
N GLY A 69 -12.68 -4.08 5.10
CA GLY A 69 -13.45 -3.01 4.47
C GLY A 69 -12.97 -2.74 3.04
N TRP A 70 -11.66 -2.60 2.85
CA TRP A 70 -11.08 -2.43 1.50
C TRP A 70 -11.39 -3.60 0.58
N LEU A 71 -11.27 -4.84 1.08
CA LEU A 71 -11.61 -6.03 0.29
C LEU A 71 -13.08 -6.05 -0.12
N LYS A 72 -13.99 -5.71 0.80
CA LYS A 72 -15.42 -5.61 0.51
C LYS A 72 -15.68 -4.59 -0.60
N ASP A 73 -15.04 -3.43 -0.55
CA ASP A 73 -15.17 -2.41 -1.60
C ASP A 73 -14.66 -2.91 -2.95
N VAL A 74 -13.53 -3.63 -2.98
CA VAL A 74 -12.97 -4.19 -4.23
C VAL A 74 -13.89 -5.25 -4.81
N ILE A 75 -14.46 -6.13 -3.97
CA ILE A 75 -15.40 -7.19 -4.39
C ILE A 75 -16.73 -6.61 -4.88
N ALA A 76 -17.24 -5.56 -4.20
CA ALA A 76 -18.49 -4.89 -4.57
C ALA A 76 -18.32 -3.96 -5.78
N GLY A 77 -17.08 -3.58 -6.11
CA GLY A 77 -16.77 -2.76 -7.27
C GLY A 77 -17.00 -3.50 -8.59
N PRO A 78 -16.99 -2.76 -9.73
CA PRO A 78 -17.06 -3.39 -11.03
C PRO A 78 -15.88 -4.35 -11.20
N LYS A 79 -16.17 -5.61 -11.60
CA LYS A 79 -15.15 -6.59 -11.96
C LYS A 79 -14.20 -5.93 -12.97
N GLN A 80 -12.95 -5.75 -12.56
CA GLN A 80 -11.94 -5.29 -13.50
C GLN A 80 -11.77 -6.36 -14.59
N PRO A 81 -11.46 -5.96 -15.83
CA PRO A 81 -11.12 -6.92 -16.88
C PRO A 81 -10.04 -7.87 -16.36
N SER A 82 -10.23 -9.17 -16.52
CA SER A 82 -9.31 -10.24 -16.11
C SER A 82 -8.01 -10.27 -16.91
N ASP A 83 -7.68 -9.19 -17.62
CA ASP A 83 -6.73 -9.16 -18.72
C ASP A 83 -5.32 -8.80 -18.24
N LEU A 84 -5.10 -8.68 -16.93
CA LEU A 84 -3.76 -8.48 -16.41
C LEU A 84 -3.01 -9.82 -16.50
N ASP A 85 -2.10 -9.91 -17.46
CA ASP A 85 -1.18 -11.03 -17.53
C ASP A 85 -0.26 -11.08 -16.29
N ALA A 86 0.30 -12.26 -16.02
CA ALA A 86 1.14 -12.49 -14.84
C ALA A 86 2.33 -11.52 -14.73
N LYS A 87 2.93 -11.10 -15.85
CA LYS A 87 4.04 -10.15 -15.84
C LYS A 87 3.57 -8.77 -15.40
N THR A 88 2.50 -8.27 -16.02
CA THR A 88 1.88 -6.98 -15.65
C THR A 88 1.46 -6.98 -14.18
N CYS A 89 0.87 -8.08 -13.71
CA CYS A 89 0.50 -8.25 -12.30
C CYS A 89 1.72 -8.18 -11.36
N LYS A 90 2.78 -8.91 -11.68
CA LYS A 90 4.02 -8.92 -10.89
C LYS A 90 4.66 -7.53 -10.84
N ASP A 91 4.77 -6.84 -11.98
CA ASP A 91 5.39 -5.53 -12.07
C ASP A 91 4.61 -4.49 -11.25
N ARG A 92 3.28 -4.51 -11.32
CA ARG A 92 2.42 -3.61 -10.53
C ARG A 92 2.52 -3.90 -9.03
N LEU A 93 2.51 -5.18 -8.64
CA LEU A 93 2.65 -5.57 -7.24
C LEU A 93 4.00 -5.16 -6.66
N LEU A 94 5.11 -5.43 -7.37
CA LEU A 94 6.45 -5.03 -6.93
C LEU A 94 6.58 -3.51 -6.79
N THR A 95 6.01 -2.76 -7.74
CA THR A 95 6.02 -1.30 -7.71
C THR A 95 5.28 -0.77 -6.48
N LEU A 96 4.08 -1.31 -6.19
CA LEU A 96 3.31 -0.90 -5.02
C LEU A 96 3.96 -1.33 -3.71
N ALA A 97 4.47 -2.56 -3.63
CA ALA A 97 5.19 -3.06 -2.46
C ALA A 97 6.39 -2.17 -2.13
N GLU A 98 7.15 -1.72 -3.14
CA GLU A 98 8.28 -0.82 -2.94
C GLU A 98 7.86 0.58 -2.49
N LYS A 99 6.75 1.12 -3.02
CA LYS A 99 6.19 2.41 -2.55
C LYS A 99 5.77 2.32 -1.09
N VAL A 100 5.03 1.28 -0.74
CA VAL A 100 4.59 1.01 0.63
C VAL A 100 5.79 0.88 1.56
N ARG A 101 6.80 0.08 1.18
CA ARG A 101 8.03 -0.10 1.96
C ARG A 101 8.76 1.22 2.19
N ARG A 102 8.98 2.01 1.14
CA ARG A 102 9.66 3.33 1.25
C ARG A 102 8.89 4.29 2.14
N GLY A 103 7.57 4.34 1.98
CA GLY A 103 6.72 5.20 2.80
C GLY A 103 6.72 4.76 4.26
N TYR A 104 6.63 3.46 4.51
CA TYR A 104 6.73 2.88 5.85
C TYR A 104 8.06 3.21 6.53
N GLU A 105 9.19 2.97 5.86
CA GLU A 105 10.51 3.28 6.42
C GLU A 105 10.68 4.79 6.69
N ALA A 106 10.11 5.65 5.84
CA ALA A 106 10.13 7.10 6.05
C ALA A 106 9.32 7.54 7.27
N LEU A 107 8.21 6.85 7.58
CA LEU A 107 7.40 7.10 8.78
C LEU A 107 8.09 6.56 10.04
N LYS A 108 8.66 5.36 9.95
CA LYS A 108 9.43 4.76 11.05
C LYS A 108 10.62 5.62 11.45
N ALA A 109 11.28 6.28 10.51
CA ALA A 109 12.40 7.19 10.82
C ALA A 109 11.97 8.50 11.53
N ARG A 110 10.67 8.79 11.64
CA ARG A 110 10.11 10.01 12.24
C ARG A 110 9.51 9.79 13.63
N ASN A 111 9.17 8.55 13.97
CA ASN A 111 8.60 8.13 15.25
C ASN A 111 9.68 7.52 16.15
#